data_AF-H2CIB4-F1
#
_entry.id   AF-H2CIB4-F1
#
_cell.length_a   1.000
_cell.length_b   1.000
_cell.length_c   1.000
_cell.angle_alpha   90.00
_cell.angle_beta   90.00
_cell.angle_gamma   90.00
#
_symmetry.space_group_name_H-M   'P 1'
#
loop_
_entity.id
_entity.type
_entity.pdbx_description
1 polymer ?
#
loop_
_entity_poly.entity_id
_entity_poly.type
_entity_poly.pdbx_seq_one_letter_code
_entity_poly.pdbx_strand_id
1 'polypeptide(L)'
;MKTLPQLPQEIVTVLGETASIKLFDYLVHLHSLQEESLTSMSVERFESRLTQEVSGLRLEFAELRTEFADLRSDFSDLRTQVADFRTETKTEIAELRGEMRTGIAELRAELRSEMQTGMAELRTEMQSSTAELRAEMQNSIAELRAETQGSIAGLRADTQNRFAELQSEMLRGFVNVQREFAGVHKEISSQTKWILTGLALAVTLYPIVNRLLLRLLP
;
A
#
# COMPACT_ATOMS: atom_id res chain seq x y z
N MET A 1 98.04 -16.29 -58.34
CA MET A 1 98.68 -17.42 -59.03
C MET A 1 99.27 -18.34 -57.96
N LYS A 2 98.61 -19.46 -57.64
CA LYS A 2 99.20 -20.49 -56.78
C LYS A 2 100.27 -21.21 -57.60
N THR A 3 101.51 -21.23 -57.12
CA THR A 3 102.59 -22.05 -57.68
C THR A 3 102.16 -23.51 -57.68
N LEU A 4 102.21 -24.18 -58.83
CA LEU A 4 101.92 -25.61 -58.93
C LEU A 4 102.93 -26.37 -58.06
N PRO A 5 102.48 -27.23 -57.14
CA PRO A 5 103.38 -28.02 -56.30
C PRO A 5 104.26 -28.90 -57.20
N GLN A 6 105.55 -28.97 -56.94
CA GLN A 6 106.46 -29.85 -57.67
C GLN A 6 106.59 -31.19 -56.94
N LEU A 7 106.86 -32.26 -57.68
CA LEU A 7 107.13 -33.57 -57.07
C LEU A 7 108.40 -33.49 -56.19
N PRO A 8 108.38 -34.09 -54.99
CA PRO A 8 109.57 -34.20 -54.14
C PRO A 8 110.76 -34.75 -54.92
N GLN A 9 111.96 -34.21 -54.65
CA GLN A 9 113.17 -34.56 -55.42
C GLN A 9 113.53 -36.05 -55.31
N GLU A 10 113.17 -36.72 -54.21
CA GLU A 10 113.38 -38.15 -54.04
C GLU A 10 112.60 -39.00 -55.05
N ILE A 11 111.45 -38.51 -55.53
CA ILE A 11 110.63 -39.20 -56.52
C ILE A 11 111.23 -38.99 -57.93
N VAL A 12 111.82 -37.81 -58.17
CA VAL A 12 112.44 -37.45 -59.46
C VAL A 12 113.71 -38.27 -59.71
N THR A 13 114.50 -38.54 -58.67
CA THR A 13 115.74 -39.32 -58.77
C THR A 13 115.48 -40.82 -59.00
N VAL A 14 114.36 -41.36 -58.50
CA VAL A 14 114.01 -42.79 -58.63
C VAL A 14 113.33 -43.11 -59.95
N LEU A 15 112.46 -42.23 -60.46
CA LEU A 15 111.67 -42.47 -61.68
C LEU A 15 112.30 -41.88 -62.97
N GLY A 16 113.19 -40.90 -62.85
CA GLY A 16 113.76 -40.14 -63.99
C GLY A 16 112.81 -39.05 -64.52
N GLU A 17 113.37 -37.99 -65.11
CA GLU A 17 112.63 -36.78 -65.51
C GLU A 17 111.35 -37.06 -66.32
N THR A 18 111.43 -37.93 -67.33
CA THR A 18 110.30 -38.19 -68.23
C THR A 18 109.13 -38.91 -67.55
N ALA A 19 109.41 -39.83 -66.62
CA ALA A 19 108.36 -40.55 -65.89
C ALA A 19 107.77 -39.70 -64.77
N SER A 20 108.57 -38.85 -64.12
CA SER A 20 108.09 -37.88 -63.13
C SER A 20 107.13 -36.86 -63.74
N ILE A 21 107.37 -36.38 -64.96
CA ILE A 21 106.44 -35.48 -65.67
C ILE A 21 105.10 -36.17 -65.94
N LYS A 22 105.11 -37.41 -66.48
CA LYS A 22 103.88 -38.17 -66.72
C LYS A 22 103.10 -38.48 -65.44
N LEU A 23 103.80 -38.79 -64.35
CA LEU A 23 103.20 -38.99 -63.04
C LEU A 23 102.59 -37.68 -62.53
N PHE A 24 103.28 -36.56 -62.69
CA PHE A 24 102.77 -35.24 -62.33
C PHE A 24 101.50 -34.89 -63.11
N ASP A 25 101.51 -35.05 -64.44
CA ASP A 25 100.33 -34.81 -65.29
C ASP A 25 99.15 -35.70 -64.87
N TYR A 26 99.40 -36.97 -64.53
CA TYR A 26 98.38 -37.88 -64.02
C TYR A 26 97.83 -37.44 -62.66
N LEU A 27 98.68 -36.98 -61.73
CA LEU A 27 98.25 -36.46 -60.43
C LEU A 27 97.45 -35.17 -60.56
N VAL A 28 97.85 -34.27 -61.46
CA VAL A 28 97.10 -33.05 -61.78
C VAL A 28 95.75 -33.41 -62.40
N HIS A 29 95.71 -34.39 -63.30
CA HIS A 29 94.46 -34.89 -63.88
C HIS A 29 93.53 -35.50 -62.83
N LEU A 30 94.05 -36.36 -61.93
CA LEU A 30 93.28 -36.92 -60.82
C LEU A 30 92.76 -35.85 -59.86
N HIS A 31 93.56 -34.83 -59.54
CA HIS A 31 93.13 -33.71 -58.71
C HIS A 31 92.03 -32.89 -59.40
N SER A 32 92.15 -32.66 -60.72
CA SER A 32 91.10 -31.97 -61.48
C SER A 32 89.78 -32.74 -61.49
N LEU A 33 89.82 -34.06 -61.68
CA LEU A 33 88.64 -34.93 -61.58
C LEU A 33 88.05 -34.94 -60.17
N GLN A 34 88.90 -34.90 -59.15
CA GLN A 34 88.46 -34.82 -57.76
C GLN A 34 87.81 -33.46 -57.46
N GLU A 35 88.38 -32.34 -57.91
CA GLU A 35 87.77 -31.01 -57.76
C GLU A 35 86.42 -30.92 -58.48
N GLU A 36 86.33 -31.47 -59.69
CA GLU A 36 85.08 -31.55 -60.45
C GLU A 36 84.03 -32.42 -59.73
N SER A 37 84.43 -33.57 -59.17
CA SER A 37 83.54 -34.41 -58.37
C SER A 37 83.08 -33.73 -57.07
N LEU A 38 83.99 -33.08 -56.34
CA LEU A 38 83.67 -32.37 -55.10
C LEU A 38 82.74 -31.17 -55.37
N THR A 39 82.98 -30.45 -56.46
CA THR A 39 82.11 -29.33 -56.87
C THR A 39 80.72 -29.84 -57.25
N SER A 40 80.62 -30.89 -58.08
CA SER A 40 79.33 -31.53 -58.41
C SER A 40 78.59 -31.99 -57.16
N MET A 41 79.27 -32.71 -56.25
CA MET A 41 78.66 -33.19 -55.01
C MET A 41 78.23 -32.04 -54.09
N SER A 42 78.96 -30.92 -54.07
CA SER A 42 78.59 -29.74 -53.29
C SER A 42 77.35 -29.04 -53.85
N VAL A 43 77.25 -28.94 -55.18
CA VAL A 43 76.11 -28.35 -55.90
C VAL A 43 74.88 -29.23 -55.71
N GLU A 44 74.98 -30.54 -55.93
CA GLU A 44 73.86 -31.48 -55.72
C GLU A 44 73.34 -31.44 -54.27
N ARG A 45 74.24 -31.39 -53.27
CA ARG A 45 73.82 -31.27 -51.87
C ARG A 45 73.11 -29.95 -51.59
N PHE A 46 73.60 -28.85 -52.17
CA PHE A 46 72.98 -27.54 -52.02
C PHE A 46 71.62 -27.48 -52.72
N GLU A 47 71.50 -27.97 -53.95
CA GLU A 47 70.24 -28.06 -54.69
C GLU A 47 69.23 -28.95 -53.98
N SER A 48 69.66 -30.10 -53.45
CA SER A 48 68.81 -31.01 -52.68
C SER A 48 68.29 -30.32 -51.42
N ARG A 49 69.17 -29.64 -50.66
CA ARG A 49 68.76 -28.90 -49.46
C ARG A 49 67.83 -27.74 -49.79
N LEU A 50 68.11 -26.96 -50.84
CA LEU A 50 67.22 -25.90 -51.30
C LEU A 50 65.84 -26.43 -51.70
N THR A 51 65.81 -27.54 -52.45
CA THR A 51 64.55 -28.17 -52.87
C THR A 51 63.74 -28.63 -51.66
N GLN A 52 64.40 -29.17 -50.64
CA GLN A 52 63.78 -29.57 -49.38
C GLN A 52 63.20 -28.35 -48.62
N GLU A 53 63.97 -27.28 -48.43
CA GLU A 53 63.51 -26.06 -47.76
C GLU A 53 62.34 -25.40 -48.51
N VAL A 54 62.42 -25.31 -49.84
CA VAL A 54 61.32 -24.77 -50.67
C VAL A 54 60.07 -25.64 -50.57
N SER A 55 60.23 -26.95 -50.49
CA SER A 55 59.10 -27.88 -50.29
C SER A 55 58.49 -27.73 -48.89
N GLY A 56 59.32 -27.56 -47.87
CA GLY A 56 58.87 -27.28 -46.49
C GLY A 56 58.08 -25.97 -46.41
N LEU A 57 58.63 -24.88 -46.94
CA LEU A 57 57.95 -23.57 -46.99
C LEU A 57 56.62 -23.63 -47.75
N ARG A 58 56.53 -24.44 -48.81
CA ARG A 58 55.27 -24.64 -49.54
C ARG A 58 54.21 -25.34 -48.70
N LEU A 59 54.61 -26.30 -47.86
CA LEU A 59 53.69 -26.99 -46.94
C LEU A 59 53.22 -26.03 -45.85
N GLU A 60 54.13 -25.31 -45.19
CA GLU A 60 53.78 -24.32 -44.17
C GLU A 60 52.85 -23.23 -44.72
N PHE A 61 53.10 -22.77 -45.96
CA PHE A 61 52.22 -21.79 -46.60
C PHE A 61 50.84 -22.37 -46.94
N ALA A 62 50.76 -23.65 -47.27
CA ALA A 62 49.47 -24.33 -47.48
C ALA A 62 48.69 -24.45 -46.16
N GLU A 63 49.36 -24.79 -45.06
CA GLU A 63 48.76 -24.87 -43.72
C GLU A 63 48.26 -23.51 -43.24
N LEU A 64 49.08 -22.45 -43.35
CA LEU A 64 48.65 -21.09 -43.04
C LEU A 64 47.43 -20.68 -43.87
N ARG A 65 47.39 -21.05 -45.15
CA ARG A 65 46.25 -20.75 -46.01
C ARG A 65 44.97 -21.46 -45.55
N THR A 66 45.07 -22.69 -45.03
CA THR A 66 43.93 -23.39 -44.44
C THR A 66 43.48 -22.73 -43.14
N GLU A 67 44.40 -22.38 -42.24
CA GLU A 67 44.07 -21.68 -40.99
C GLU A 67 43.39 -20.32 -41.25
N PHE A 68 43.86 -19.56 -42.24
CA PHE A 68 43.21 -18.31 -42.65
C PHE A 68 41.81 -18.52 -43.24
N ALA A 69 41.56 -19.64 -43.91
CA ALA A 69 40.23 -19.97 -44.43
C ALA A 69 39.27 -20.30 -43.28
N ASP A 70 39.74 -21.08 -42.30
CA ASP A 70 38.96 -21.44 -41.11
C ASP A 70 38.62 -20.20 -40.28
N LEU A 71 39.61 -19.34 -40.01
CA LEU A 71 39.39 -18.08 -39.28
C LEU A 71 38.40 -17.15 -39.99
N ARG A 72 38.39 -17.17 -41.33
CA ARG A 72 37.40 -16.43 -42.12
C ARG A 72 36.00 -17.02 -41.98
N SER A 73 35.88 -18.34 -41.88
CA SER A 73 34.62 -19.02 -41.59
C SER A 73 34.11 -18.65 -40.19
N ASP A 74 34.96 -18.77 -39.18
CA ASP A 74 34.63 -18.43 -37.78
C ASP A 74 34.16 -16.98 -37.64
N PHE A 75 34.80 -16.04 -38.35
CA PHE A 75 34.38 -14.65 -38.35
C PHE A 75 33.01 -14.45 -39.01
N SER A 76 32.70 -15.21 -40.06
CA SER A 76 31.38 -15.20 -40.71
C SER A 76 30.30 -15.75 -39.77
N ASP A 77 30.60 -16.82 -39.06
CA ASP A 77 29.68 -17.45 -38.12
C ASP A 77 29.43 -16.53 -36.91
N LEU A 78 30.48 -15.92 -36.36
CA LEU A 78 30.36 -14.93 -35.29
C LEU A 78 29.50 -13.73 -35.72
N ARG A 79 29.67 -13.25 -36.95
CA ARG A 79 28.85 -12.16 -37.49
C ARG A 79 27.37 -12.54 -37.57
N THR A 80 27.07 -13.79 -37.91
CA THR A 80 25.71 -14.33 -37.96
C THR A 80 25.13 -14.42 -36.55
N GLN A 81 25.86 -15.01 -35.60
CA GLN A 81 25.44 -15.10 -34.20
C GLN A 81 25.16 -13.73 -33.57
N VAL A 82 26.01 -12.73 -33.85
CA VAL A 82 25.79 -11.35 -33.39
C VAL A 82 24.54 -10.73 -34.00
N ALA A 83 24.25 -11.02 -35.27
CA ALA A 83 23.02 -10.56 -35.92
C ALA A 83 21.79 -11.21 -35.29
N ASP A 84 21.83 -12.52 -35.06
CA ASP A 84 20.75 -13.29 -34.45
C ASP A 84 20.48 -12.82 -33.02
N PHE A 85 21.50 -12.71 -32.18
CA PHE A 85 21.39 -12.16 -30.83
C PHE A 85 20.78 -10.76 -30.83
N ARG A 86 21.21 -9.89 -31.76
CA ARG A 86 20.63 -8.55 -31.90
C ARG A 86 19.14 -8.59 -32.26
N THR A 87 18.71 -9.57 -33.07
CA THR A 87 17.28 -9.73 -33.39
C THR A 87 16.49 -10.27 -32.21
N GLU A 88 17.01 -11.28 -31.52
CA GLU A 88 16.41 -11.86 -30.32
C GLU A 88 16.20 -10.80 -29.23
N THR A 89 17.26 -10.07 -28.86
CA THR A 89 17.15 -8.99 -27.85
C THR A 89 16.13 -7.93 -28.25
N LYS A 90 16.02 -7.59 -29.55
CA LYS A 90 15.01 -6.62 -30.01
C LYS A 90 13.59 -7.15 -29.83
N THR A 91 13.38 -8.43 -30.12
CA THR A 91 12.08 -9.10 -29.96
C THR A 91 11.70 -9.15 -28.48
N GLU A 92 12.60 -9.62 -27.61
CA GLU A 92 12.36 -9.67 -26.16
C GLU A 92 12.05 -8.30 -25.57
N ILE A 93 12.78 -7.24 -25.97
CA ILE A 93 12.48 -5.87 -25.54
C ILE A 93 11.08 -5.42 -26.01
N ALA A 94 10.66 -5.81 -27.21
CA ALA A 94 9.35 -5.46 -27.73
C ALA A 94 8.23 -6.20 -26.97
N GLU A 95 8.43 -7.48 -26.67
CA GLU A 95 7.52 -8.31 -25.88
C GLU A 95 7.37 -7.76 -24.45
N LEU A 96 8.49 -7.52 -23.75
CA LEU A 96 8.47 -6.92 -22.41
C LEU A 96 7.75 -5.56 -22.38
N ARG A 97 7.93 -4.72 -23.41
CA ARG A 97 7.18 -3.46 -23.53
C ARG A 97 5.68 -3.69 -23.73
N GLY A 98 5.31 -4.72 -24.48
CA GLY A 98 3.92 -5.14 -24.68
C GLY A 98 3.27 -5.61 -23.38
N GLU A 99 3.95 -6.49 -22.65
CA GLU A 99 3.53 -6.98 -21.34
C GLU A 99 3.38 -5.84 -20.34
N MET A 100 4.38 -4.96 -20.24
CA MET A 100 4.32 -3.81 -19.33
C MET A 100 3.15 -2.87 -19.66
N ARG A 101 2.88 -2.63 -20.94
CA ARG A 101 1.74 -1.80 -21.36
C ARG A 101 0.40 -2.45 -20.99
N THR A 102 0.31 -3.77 -21.13
CA THR A 102 -0.88 -4.55 -20.77
C THR A 102 -1.09 -4.52 -19.27
N GLY A 103 -0.05 -4.82 -18.47
CA GLY A 103 -0.11 -4.77 -17.01
C GLY A 103 -0.48 -3.38 -16.47
N ILE A 104 0.04 -2.30 -17.08
CA ILE A 104 -0.37 -0.93 -16.71
C ILE A 104 -1.85 -0.67 -17.02
N ALA A 105 -2.36 -1.18 -18.14
CA ALA A 105 -3.77 -1.02 -18.52
C ALA A 105 -4.69 -1.78 -17.56
N GLU A 106 -4.32 -3.00 -17.18
CA GLU A 106 -5.03 -3.83 -16.21
C GLU A 106 -5.07 -3.17 -14.83
N LEU A 107 -3.91 -2.74 -14.30
CA LEU A 107 -3.85 -2.02 -13.02
C LEU A 107 -4.71 -0.75 -13.01
N ARG A 108 -4.75 -0.03 -14.13
CA ARG A 108 -5.60 1.17 -14.27
C ARG A 108 -7.08 0.82 -14.28
N ALA A 109 -7.45 -0.29 -14.91
CA ALA A 109 -8.83 -0.77 -14.93
C ALA A 109 -9.27 -1.22 -13.52
N GLU A 110 -8.42 -1.98 -12.83
CA GLU A 110 -8.68 -2.45 -11.47
C GLU A 110 -8.85 -1.27 -10.51
N LEU A 111 -7.90 -0.34 -10.47
CA LEU A 111 -7.99 0.85 -9.62
C LEU A 111 -9.25 1.68 -9.90
N ARG A 112 -9.67 1.77 -11.16
CA ARG A 112 -10.91 2.46 -11.53
C ARG A 112 -12.14 1.72 -11.00
N SER A 113 -12.15 0.40 -11.09
CA SER A 113 -13.22 -0.46 -10.57
C SER A 113 -13.33 -0.35 -9.05
N GLU A 114 -12.22 -0.51 -8.34
CA GLU A 114 -12.16 -0.39 -6.88
C GLU A 114 -12.64 0.99 -6.40
N MET A 115 -12.20 2.07 -7.07
CA MET A 115 -12.64 3.42 -6.72
C MET A 115 -14.14 3.65 -6.97
N GLN A 116 -14.70 3.07 -8.04
CA GLN A 116 -16.14 3.14 -8.31
C GLN A 116 -16.94 2.39 -7.26
N THR A 117 -16.50 1.18 -6.91
CA THR A 117 -17.12 0.36 -5.87
C THR A 117 -17.06 1.07 -4.51
N GLY A 118 -15.88 1.55 -4.11
CA GLY A 118 -15.71 2.28 -2.85
C GLY A 118 -16.56 3.55 -2.76
N MET A 119 -16.71 4.30 -3.87
CA MET A 119 -17.63 5.45 -3.89
C MET A 119 -19.10 5.05 -3.78
N ALA A 120 -19.51 3.93 -4.37
CA ALA A 120 -20.87 3.42 -4.27
C ALA A 120 -21.20 2.93 -2.85
N GLU A 121 -20.25 2.25 -2.21
CA GLU A 121 -20.34 1.81 -0.82
C GLU A 121 -20.46 3.01 0.12
N LEU A 122 -19.56 3.99 0.02
CA LEU A 122 -19.61 5.21 0.84
C LEU A 122 -20.94 5.96 0.66
N ARG A 123 -21.44 6.05 -0.58
CA ARG A 123 -22.75 6.68 -0.85
C ARG A 123 -23.87 5.94 -0.13
N THR A 124 -23.84 4.61 -0.13
CA THR A 124 -24.85 3.78 0.53
C THR A 124 -24.78 3.93 2.04
N GLU A 125 -23.57 3.95 2.61
CA GLU A 125 -23.34 4.17 4.04
C GLU A 125 -23.86 5.55 4.49
N MET A 126 -23.55 6.60 3.73
CA MET A 126 -24.06 7.95 4.01
C MET A 126 -25.61 8.02 3.94
N GLN A 127 -26.23 7.30 2.99
CA GLN A 127 -27.68 7.23 2.91
C GLN A 127 -28.28 6.51 4.12
N SER A 128 -27.68 5.39 4.56
CA SER A 128 -28.10 4.67 5.76
C SER A 128 -28.00 5.56 7.00
N SER A 129 -26.83 6.17 7.23
CA SER A 129 -26.60 7.06 8.38
C SER A 129 -27.58 8.24 8.41
N THR A 130 -27.88 8.83 7.25
CA THR A 130 -28.88 9.90 7.15
C THR A 130 -30.30 9.40 7.48
N ALA A 131 -30.66 8.18 7.06
CA ALA A 131 -31.94 7.58 7.36
C ALA A 131 -32.07 7.24 8.85
N GLU A 132 -31.02 6.68 9.45
CA GLU A 132 -30.94 6.39 10.88
C GLU A 132 -31.10 7.66 11.72
N LEU A 133 -30.34 8.72 11.41
CA LEU A 133 -30.46 10.00 12.11
C LEU A 133 -31.87 10.59 11.99
N ARG A 134 -32.50 10.46 10.82
CA ARG A 134 -33.87 10.93 10.60
C ARG A 134 -34.88 10.14 11.45
N ALA A 135 -34.70 8.83 11.57
CA ALA A 135 -35.54 7.96 12.39
C ALA A 135 -35.36 8.28 13.88
N GLU A 136 -34.12 8.48 14.34
CA GLU A 136 -33.81 8.89 15.71
C GLU A 136 -34.48 10.22 16.06
N MET A 137 -34.34 11.24 15.19
CA MET A 137 -35.02 12.52 15.39
C MET A 137 -36.55 12.40 15.46
N GLN A 138 -37.16 11.56 14.61
CA GLN A 138 -38.60 11.31 14.64
C GLN A 138 -39.03 10.68 15.97
N ASN A 139 -38.26 9.70 16.46
CA ASN A 139 -38.50 9.05 17.74
C ASN A 139 -38.38 10.05 18.91
N SER A 140 -37.33 10.86 18.95
CA SER A 140 -37.17 11.88 20.01
C SER A 140 -38.30 12.90 20.01
N ILE A 141 -38.77 13.33 18.84
CA ILE A 141 -39.94 14.23 18.74
C ILE A 141 -41.21 13.54 19.25
N ALA A 142 -41.40 12.25 18.94
CA ALA A 142 -42.56 11.49 19.41
C ALA A 142 -42.53 11.33 20.94
N GLU A 143 -41.36 11.05 21.52
CA GLU A 143 -41.15 10.94 22.95
C GLU A 143 -41.43 12.26 23.67
N LEU A 144 -40.88 13.38 23.20
CA LEU A 144 -41.16 14.71 23.74
C LEU A 144 -42.65 15.07 23.65
N ARG A 145 -43.34 14.69 22.57
CA ARG A 145 -44.80 14.87 22.47
C ARG A 145 -45.55 14.05 23.50
N ALA A 146 -45.15 12.80 23.73
CA ALA A 146 -45.77 11.95 24.74
C ALA A 146 -45.55 12.51 26.16
N GLU A 147 -44.33 12.95 26.47
CA GLU A 147 -43.99 13.55 27.77
C GLU A 147 -44.76 14.84 28.02
N THR A 148 -44.87 15.72 27.02
CA THR A 148 -45.63 16.97 27.13
C THR A 148 -47.13 16.73 27.28
N GLN A 149 -47.70 15.76 26.55
CA GLN A 149 -49.10 15.35 26.74
C GLN A 149 -49.35 14.76 28.13
N GLY A 150 -48.45 13.90 28.61
CA GLY A 150 -48.49 13.35 29.95
C GLY A 150 -48.45 14.44 31.02
N SER A 151 -47.54 15.41 30.87
CA SER A 151 -47.42 16.57 31.77
C SER A 151 -48.70 17.43 31.81
N ILE A 152 -49.30 17.72 30.64
CA ILE A 152 -50.56 18.47 30.55
C ILE A 152 -51.70 17.70 31.23
N ALA A 153 -51.79 16.38 30.99
CA ALA A 153 -52.80 15.54 31.63
C ALA A 153 -52.63 15.53 33.16
N GLY A 154 -51.39 15.42 33.65
CA GLY A 154 -51.05 15.50 35.06
C GLY A 154 -51.46 16.83 35.70
N LEU A 155 -51.12 17.96 35.07
CA LEU A 155 -51.54 19.30 35.55
C LEU A 155 -53.06 19.46 35.55
N ARG A 156 -53.75 18.92 34.53
CA ARG A 156 -55.22 18.94 34.48
C ARG A 156 -55.84 18.12 35.61
N ALA A 157 -55.27 16.96 35.94
CA ALA A 157 -55.72 16.16 37.06
C ALA A 157 -55.46 16.86 38.41
N ASP A 158 -54.27 17.44 38.61
CA ASP A 158 -53.94 18.19 39.84
C ASP A 158 -54.88 19.38 40.05
N THR A 159 -55.15 20.16 39.00
CA THR A 159 -56.09 21.28 39.06
C THR A 159 -57.53 20.85 39.36
N GLN A 160 -58.00 19.74 38.79
CA GLN A 160 -59.30 19.16 39.11
C GLN A 160 -59.39 18.70 40.57
N ASN A 161 -58.35 18.03 41.08
CA ASN A 161 -58.27 17.57 42.46
C ASN A 161 -58.29 18.75 43.44
N ARG A 162 -57.47 19.78 43.21
CA ARG A 162 -57.46 21.00 44.05
C ARG A 162 -58.80 21.72 44.04
N PHE A 163 -59.48 21.77 42.90
CA PHE A 163 -60.80 22.38 42.81
C PHE A 163 -61.84 21.59 43.62
N ALA A 164 -61.82 20.26 43.53
CA ALA A 164 -62.68 19.39 44.34
C ALA A 164 -62.39 19.54 45.84
N GLU A 165 -61.11 19.64 46.22
CA GLU A 165 -60.69 19.88 47.60
C GLU A 165 -61.20 21.23 48.12
N LEU A 166 -60.99 22.32 47.37
CA LEU A 166 -61.50 23.65 47.70
C LEU A 166 -63.03 23.67 47.83
N GLN A 167 -63.76 23.00 46.94
CA GLN A 167 -65.22 22.87 47.06
C GLN A 167 -65.60 22.17 48.37
N SER A 168 -64.91 21.09 48.73
CA SER A 168 -65.16 20.36 49.98
C SER A 168 -64.85 21.21 51.22
N GLU A 169 -63.80 22.04 51.16
CA GLU A 169 -63.43 22.96 52.23
C GLU A 169 -64.47 24.07 52.40
N MET A 170 -64.93 24.68 51.29
CA MET A 170 -65.99 25.68 51.34
C MET A 170 -67.29 25.10 51.92
N LEU A 171 -67.70 23.90 51.51
CA LEU A 171 -68.89 23.24 52.05
C LEU A 171 -68.74 22.99 53.56
N ARG A 172 -67.57 22.50 54.00
CA ARG A 172 -67.26 22.33 55.43
C ARG A 172 -67.29 23.66 56.18
N GLY A 173 -66.70 24.71 55.61
CA GLY A 173 -66.70 26.07 56.16
C GLY A 173 -68.12 26.62 56.32
N PHE A 174 -68.97 26.49 55.30
CA PHE A 174 -70.37 26.92 55.36
C PHE A 174 -71.17 26.19 56.43
N VAL A 175 -71.01 24.86 56.53
CA VAL A 175 -71.65 24.06 57.59
C VAL A 175 -71.16 24.48 58.98
N ASN A 176 -69.86 24.78 59.13
CA ASN A 176 -69.33 25.29 60.39
C ASN A 176 -69.95 26.65 60.75
N VAL A 177 -70.01 27.60 59.82
CA VAL A 177 -70.64 28.92 60.03
C VAL A 177 -72.13 28.78 60.37
N GLN A 178 -72.87 27.91 59.68
CA GLN A 178 -74.27 27.64 60.01
C GLN A 178 -74.42 27.05 61.42
N ARG A 179 -73.51 26.15 61.82
CA ARG A 179 -73.49 25.57 63.16
C ARG A 179 -73.21 26.63 64.23
N GLU A 180 -72.24 27.52 63.99
CA GLU A 180 -71.94 28.64 64.89
C GLU A 180 -73.13 29.59 65.01
N PHE A 181 -73.76 29.96 63.89
CA PHE A 181 -74.96 30.80 63.89
C PHE A 181 -76.11 30.16 64.66
N ALA A 182 -76.34 28.86 64.50
CA ALA A 182 -77.34 28.12 65.27
C ALA A 182 -77.01 28.11 66.77
N GLY A 183 -75.73 27.99 67.13
CA GLY A 183 -75.24 28.13 68.50
C GLY A 183 -75.56 29.51 69.10
N VAL A 184 -75.19 30.58 68.40
CA VAL A 184 -75.49 31.97 68.78
C VAL A 184 -76.99 32.19 68.91
N HIS A 185 -77.79 31.72 67.97
CA HIS A 185 -79.25 31.87 68.00
C HIS A 185 -79.87 31.16 69.22
N LYS A 186 -79.37 29.96 69.55
CA LYS A 186 -79.78 29.24 70.75
C LYS A 186 -79.43 30.04 72.02
N GLU A 187 -78.25 30.63 72.09
CA GLU A 187 -77.82 31.47 73.21
C GLU A 187 -78.69 32.73 73.35
N ILE A 188 -78.92 33.47 72.25
CA ILE A 188 -79.82 34.63 72.23
C ILE A 188 -81.23 34.23 72.68
N SER A 189 -81.77 33.10 72.20
CA SER A 189 -83.10 32.64 72.59
C SER A 189 -83.18 32.30 74.08
N SER A 190 -82.12 31.72 74.64
CA SER A 190 -82.00 31.44 76.07
C SER A 190 -81.92 32.74 76.87
N GLN A 191 -81.05 33.67 76.48
CA GLN A 191 -80.93 35.00 77.09
C GLN A 191 -82.26 35.75 77.02
N THR A 192 -82.97 35.74 75.89
CA THR A 192 -84.29 36.36 75.72
C THR A 192 -85.33 35.74 76.66
N LYS A 193 -85.36 34.41 76.79
CA LYS A 193 -86.23 33.73 77.77
C LYS A 193 -85.92 34.16 79.19
N TRP A 194 -84.65 34.22 79.59
CA TRP A 194 -84.24 34.68 80.91
C TRP A 194 -84.59 36.15 81.17
N ILE A 195 -84.37 37.04 80.19
CA ILE A 195 -84.74 38.46 80.27
C ILE A 195 -86.25 38.61 80.40
N LEU A 196 -87.05 37.98 79.54
CA LEU A 196 -88.51 38.06 79.59
C LEU A 196 -89.06 37.50 80.90
N THR A 197 -88.50 36.39 81.39
CA THR A 197 -88.90 35.82 82.68
C THR A 197 -88.56 36.78 83.81
N GLY A 198 -87.35 37.35 83.83
CA GLY A 198 -86.95 38.37 84.81
C GLY A 198 -87.82 39.62 84.75
N LEU A 199 -88.18 40.09 83.56
CA LEU A 199 -89.01 41.27 83.34
C LEU A 199 -90.46 41.02 83.75
N ALA A 200 -91.03 39.86 83.42
CA ALA A 200 -92.36 39.45 83.90
C ALA A 200 -92.39 39.30 85.43
N LEU A 201 -91.33 38.75 86.03
CA LEU A 201 -91.17 38.67 87.48
C LEU A 201 -91.09 40.09 88.09
N ALA A 202 -90.33 40.99 87.48
CA ALA A 202 -90.24 42.39 87.91
C ALA A 202 -91.60 43.10 87.82
N VAL A 203 -92.35 42.94 86.72
CA VAL A 203 -93.69 43.54 86.54
C VAL A 203 -94.72 42.99 87.53
N THR A 204 -94.70 41.69 87.79
CA THR A 204 -95.64 41.04 88.73
C THR A 204 -95.29 41.33 90.19
N LEU A 205 -94.00 41.42 90.53
CA LEU A 205 -93.55 41.81 91.87
C LEU A 205 -93.62 43.33 92.08
N TYR A 206 -93.54 44.16 91.04
CA TYR A 206 -93.62 45.63 91.14
C TYR A 206 -94.79 46.13 92.01
N PRO A 207 -96.05 45.68 91.85
CA PRO A 207 -97.15 46.11 92.72
C PRO A 207 -97.00 45.62 94.17
N ILE A 208 -96.35 44.48 94.41
CA ILE A 208 -96.12 43.93 95.74
C ILE A 208 -95.01 44.72 96.46
N VAL A 209 -93.89 44.96 95.77
CA VAL A 209 -92.79 45.80 96.25
C VAL A 209 -93.27 47.24 96.44
N ASN A 210 -94.05 47.79 95.51
CA ASN A 210 -94.64 49.13 95.62
C ASN A 210 -95.62 49.22 96.79
N ARG A 211 -96.46 48.19 97.03
CA ARG A 211 -97.31 48.12 98.24
C ARG A 211 -96.52 47.98 99.53
N LEU A 212 -95.40 47.27 99.53
CA LEU A 212 -94.50 47.15 100.68
C LEU A 212 -93.77 48.47 100.94
N LEU A 213 -93.26 49.15 99.91
CA LEU A 213 -92.67 50.49 100.01
C LEU A 213 -93.68 51.52 100.52
N LEU A 214 -94.92 51.51 99.99
CA LEU A 214 -96.01 52.37 100.48
C LEU A 214 -96.51 52.00 101.89
N ARG A 215 -96.18 50.81 102.42
CA ARG A 215 -96.45 50.42 103.81
C ARG A 215 -95.26 50.63 104.76
N LEU A 216 -94.06 50.83 104.23
CA LEU A 216 -92.82 51.03 104.99
C LEU A 216 -92.32 52.49 104.95
N LEU A 217 -92.83 53.32 104.03
CA LEU A 217 -92.73 54.78 104.14
C LEU A 217 -94.09 55.35 104.57
N PRO A 218 -94.20 55.94 105.79
CA PRO A 218 -95.34 56.76 106.18
C PRO A 218 -95.44 58.07 105.38
#